data_AF-A0A8C7N448-F1
#
_entry.id   AF-A0A8C7N448-F1
#
_cell.length_a   1.000
_cell.length_b   1.000
_cell.length_c   1.000
_cell.angle_alpha   90.00
_cell.angle_beta   90.00
_cell.angle_gamma   90.00
#
_symmetry.space_group_name_H-M   'P 1'
#
loop_
_entity.id
_entity.type
_entity.pdbx_description
1 polymer ?
#
loop_
_entity_poly.entity_id
_entity_poly.type
_entity_poly.pdbx_seq_one_letter_code
_entity_poly.pdbx_strand_id
1 'polypeptide(L)'
;MDPAGVETGSMEPGSMDPAGVEPGRMEPSSMDPAGVEPGSMELGSVDSLREPTSVQPGSGMEPGSVELASGVETTRGMETTRGMETTRGMETTRGVEPSRGVEPASVDSLKVLYQSRDYIIVDKHWDIRIDSKMWYEKHTVQKQLGLRFPELADPGTYYGFRFCHQLDYSTSGVLCVALNKAAAGRVYHCFKDRRATKVYLALVRSWVEEEKMTIDFPIGENTTEGRTHMMCIQGTDGCENPKPCRSQLTVLEYGDYDGDPVTKVVLQPLTGRTHQLRVHCEAVGHPIVGDHTYSLGEDSAPYRMMLHAHLLHLPLEPLPLQAAAPDPFTTPTDPRWRPQRCLRTVEGVVETLLEHRAAEERTEREEKRRQQEERRRQQEERRKRLRGREESEEQRRMCQQWLSEWTDV
;
A
#
# COMPACT_ATOMS: atom_id res chain seq x y z
N MET A 1 11.11 -9.87 -73.00
CA MET A 1 11.54 -11.24 -72.71
C MET A 1 11.17 -11.51 -71.26
N ASP A 2 10.13 -12.31 -71.07
CA ASP A 2 9.85 -13.13 -69.88
C ASP A 2 11.02 -14.10 -69.60
N PRO A 3 11.05 -14.90 -68.51
CA PRO A 3 10.34 -14.81 -67.21
C PRO A 3 11.18 -15.32 -65.99
N ALA A 4 10.53 -15.33 -64.82
CA ALA A 4 10.53 -16.37 -63.77
C ALA A 4 11.81 -16.81 -63.02
N GLY A 5 11.64 -16.95 -61.70
CA GLY A 5 12.54 -17.71 -60.81
C GLY A 5 12.08 -17.68 -59.35
N VAL A 6 10.99 -18.40 -59.04
CA VAL A 6 10.58 -18.77 -57.68
C VAL A 6 11.45 -19.96 -57.24
N GLU A 7 12.01 -19.93 -56.03
CA GLU A 7 12.40 -21.15 -55.32
C GLU A 7 11.85 -21.16 -53.89
N THR A 8 11.37 -22.34 -53.55
CA THR A 8 10.58 -22.74 -52.39
C THR A 8 11.44 -23.40 -51.32
N GLY A 9 11.11 -23.11 -50.05
CA GLY A 9 10.99 -24.07 -48.94
C GLY A 9 12.11 -25.09 -48.66
N SER A 10 12.71 -24.97 -47.47
CA SER A 10 12.97 -26.13 -46.60
C SER A 10 12.85 -25.71 -45.13
N MET A 11 11.77 -26.15 -44.50
CA MET A 11 11.64 -26.31 -43.05
C MET A 11 12.28 -27.65 -42.67
N GLU A 12 12.97 -27.71 -41.54
CA GLU A 12 12.97 -28.77 -40.50
C GLU A 12 14.02 -28.40 -39.40
N PRO A 13 13.96 -28.95 -38.18
CA PRO A 13 12.89 -28.92 -37.20
C PRO A 13 13.38 -28.34 -35.84
N GLY A 14 12.45 -28.18 -34.90
CA GLY A 14 12.67 -27.41 -33.67
C GLY A 14 13.59 -28.03 -32.60
N SER A 15 14.08 -27.13 -31.76
CA SER A 15 14.48 -27.42 -30.38
C SER A 15 13.75 -26.43 -29.47
N MET A 16 12.66 -26.89 -28.86
CA MET A 16 12.02 -26.23 -27.72
C MET A 16 12.97 -26.32 -26.52
N ASP A 17 13.36 -25.17 -25.97
CA ASP A 17 13.97 -25.08 -24.66
C ASP A 17 12.96 -24.38 -23.72
N PRO A 18 12.44 -25.06 -22.67
CA PRO A 18 11.36 -24.54 -21.85
C PRO A 18 11.91 -23.77 -20.65
N ALA A 19 12.16 -22.47 -20.81
CA ALA A 19 12.45 -21.60 -19.67
C ALA A 19 12.06 -20.15 -19.99
N GLY A 20 10.77 -19.91 -20.18
CA GLY A 20 10.22 -18.59 -20.46
C GLY A 20 8.81 -18.45 -19.89
N VAL A 21 8.68 -18.54 -18.57
CA VAL A 21 7.47 -18.12 -17.85
C VAL A 21 7.89 -17.46 -16.55
N GLU A 22 8.09 -16.15 -16.58
CA GLU A 22 8.09 -15.33 -15.37
C GLU A 22 6.64 -15.16 -14.88
N PRO A 23 6.36 -15.23 -13.57
CA PRO A 23 5.02 -15.03 -13.06
C PRO A 23 4.62 -13.55 -13.21
N GLY A 24 3.66 -13.32 -14.11
CA GLY A 24 3.00 -12.03 -14.28
C GLY A 24 2.52 -11.45 -12.95
N ARG A 25 2.87 -10.19 -12.73
CA ARG A 25 2.42 -9.36 -11.61
C ARG A 25 0.92 -9.10 -11.79
N MET A 26 0.07 -9.92 -11.15
CA MET A 26 -1.37 -9.64 -11.08
C MET A 26 -1.61 -8.40 -10.20
N GLU A 27 -2.17 -7.36 -10.80
CA GLU A 27 -2.83 -6.28 -10.07
C GLU A 27 -4.12 -6.82 -9.42
N PRO A 28 -4.35 -6.68 -8.11
CA PRO A 28 -5.65 -6.99 -7.52
C PRO A 28 -6.58 -5.79 -7.72
N SER A 29 -7.08 -5.62 -8.95
CA SER A 29 -8.22 -4.75 -9.22
C SER A 29 -9.28 -5.50 -10.03
N SER A 30 -9.75 -6.63 -9.51
CA SER A 30 -11.07 -7.21 -9.78
C SER A 30 -11.15 -8.61 -9.18
N MET A 31 -11.58 -8.73 -7.92
CA MET A 31 -12.18 -9.97 -7.46
C MET A 31 -13.51 -9.62 -6.81
N ASP A 32 -14.58 -9.99 -7.51
CA ASP A 32 -15.96 -9.89 -7.07
C ASP A 32 -16.25 -11.11 -6.17
N PRO A 33 -16.51 -10.95 -4.87
CA PRO A 33 -16.66 -12.08 -3.96
C PRO A 33 -18.13 -12.50 -3.87
N ALA A 34 -18.75 -12.90 -4.97
CA ALA A 34 -20.07 -13.51 -4.96
C ALA A 34 -20.17 -14.57 -6.05
N GLY A 35 -20.26 -15.84 -5.63
CA GLY A 35 -20.70 -16.94 -6.50
C GLY A 35 -19.70 -18.06 -6.65
N VAL A 36 -19.60 -18.93 -5.64
CA VAL A 36 -19.34 -20.36 -5.87
C VAL A 36 -20.12 -21.13 -4.80
N GLU A 37 -21.19 -21.82 -5.20
CA GLU A 37 -21.83 -22.86 -4.38
C GLU A 37 -21.05 -24.17 -4.47
N PRO A 38 -20.95 -24.98 -3.40
CA PRO A 38 -20.28 -26.27 -3.47
C PRO A 38 -21.21 -27.34 -4.05
N GLY A 39 -20.93 -27.75 -5.29
CA GLY A 39 -21.45 -28.97 -5.89
C GLY A 39 -20.62 -30.19 -5.47
N SER A 40 -21.32 -31.19 -4.96
CA SER A 40 -20.91 -32.56 -4.65
C SER A 40 -20.03 -33.23 -5.72
N MET A 41 -18.97 -33.94 -5.32
CA MET A 41 -18.53 -35.17 -6.00
C MET A 41 -17.65 -36.05 -5.09
N GLU A 42 -17.75 -37.36 -5.33
CA GLU A 42 -17.58 -38.47 -4.42
C GLU A 42 -16.14 -38.97 -4.17
N LEU A 43 -16.05 -39.77 -3.11
CA LEU A 43 -14.94 -40.61 -2.66
C LEU A 43 -14.54 -41.67 -3.71
N GLY A 44 -13.23 -41.80 -3.94
CA GLY A 44 -12.61 -42.93 -4.63
C GLY A 44 -11.40 -43.43 -3.86
N SER A 45 -11.54 -44.60 -3.26
CA SER A 45 -10.56 -45.37 -2.49
C SER A 45 -9.52 -46.05 -3.39
N VAL A 46 -8.26 -46.11 -2.95
CA VAL A 46 -7.24 -47.20 -3.06
C VAL A 46 -5.87 -46.61 -2.67
N ASP A 47 -4.87 -47.30 -2.15
CA ASP A 47 -4.71 -48.47 -1.27
C ASP A 47 -3.24 -48.39 -0.76
N SER A 48 -3.06 -48.82 0.48
CA SER A 48 -1.85 -49.23 1.23
C SER A 48 -0.45 -49.17 0.56
N LEU A 49 0.54 -48.62 1.27
CA LEU A 49 1.62 -49.38 1.96
C LEU A 49 2.82 -48.50 2.41
N ARG A 50 3.29 -48.84 3.62
CA ARG A 50 4.65 -48.71 4.21
C ARG A 50 5.05 -47.41 4.94
N GLU A 51 5.01 -47.52 6.27
CA GLU A 51 5.97 -46.88 7.20
C GLU A 51 7.40 -47.41 6.99
N PRO A 52 8.42 -46.67 7.46
CA PRO A 52 9.10 -47.18 8.66
C PRO A 52 9.52 -46.12 9.70
N THR A 53 9.13 -46.40 10.94
CA THR A 53 9.89 -46.41 12.21
C THR A 53 11.11 -45.51 12.44
N SER A 54 11.00 -44.83 13.58
CA SER A 54 11.97 -44.20 14.48
C SER A 54 13.29 -44.94 14.74
N VAL A 55 14.39 -44.18 14.87
CA VAL A 55 15.58 -44.56 15.65
C VAL A 55 16.21 -43.32 16.33
N GLN A 56 16.38 -43.38 17.65
CA GLN A 56 17.32 -42.61 18.48
C GLN A 56 17.61 -43.45 19.75
N PRO A 57 18.63 -43.17 20.59
CA PRO A 57 19.88 -42.44 20.40
C PRO A 57 21.12 -43.23 20.88
N GLY A 58 22.33 -42.76 20.56
CA GLY A 58 23.60 -43.31 21.05
C GLY A 58 24.50 -42.21 21.61
N SER A 59 24.94 -42.42 22.84
CA SER A 59 25.66 -41.54 23.75
C SER A 59 27.09 -41.14 23.37
N GLY A 60 27.50 -39.94 23.83
CA GLY A 60 28.78 -39.71 24.50
C GLY A 60 29.93 -39.20 23.64
N MET A 61 30.39 -37.97 23.91
CA MET A 61 31.71 -37.61 24.46
C MET A 61 32.06 -36.15 24.08
N GLU A 62 32.27 -35.31 25.10
CA GLU A 62 32.97 -34.00 25.02
C GLU A 62 34.27 -34.11 25.83
N PRO A 63 35.19 -33.12 25.83
CA PRO A 63 35.71 -32.33 24.71
C PRO A 63 37.27 -32.34 24.72
N GLY A 64 37.90 -32.00 23.59
CA GLY A 64 39.36 -31.87 23.46
C GLY A 64 39.78 -30.47 23.05
N SER A 65 40.30 -29.71 24.01
CA SER A 65 40.98 -28.42 23.87
C SER A 65 42.32 -28.53 23.16
N VAL A 66 42.62 -27.69 22.16
CA VAL A 66 43.99 -27.36 21.72
C VAL A 66 44.05 -25.90 21.23
N GLU A 67 45.21 -25.30 21.48
CA GLU A 67 45.57 -23.90 21.64
C GLU A 67 45.70 -23.06 20.36
N LEU A 68 45.67 -21.74 20.60
CA LEU A 68 46.13 -20.66 19.73
C LEU A 68 47.63 -20.78 19.41
N ALA A 69 47.99 -20.64 18.13
CA ALA A 69 49.32 -20.23 17.73
C ALA A 69 49.25 -19.23 16.57
N SER A 70 49.83 -18.07 16.81
CA SER A 70 50.10 -16.97 15.90
C SER A 70 51.14 -17.35 14.83
N GLY A 71 50.93 -16.89 13.59
CA GLY A 71 51.95 -16.98 12.54
C GLY A 71 51.62 -16.05 11.37
N VAL A 72 52.30 -14.91 11.33
CA VAL A 72 52.35 -14.00 10.18
C VAL A 72 53.38 -14.55 9.20
N GLU A 73 53.03 -14.67 7.92
CA GLU A 73 54.03 -14.67 6.85
C GLU A 73 53.44 -14.14 5.53
N THR A 74 54.12 -13.12 5.00
CA THR A 74 53.90 -12.44 3.72
C THR A 74 54.70 -13.12 2.61
N THR A 75 54.08 -13.41 1.45
CA THR A 75 54.78 -13.40 0.15
C THR A 75 53.84 -13.05 -1.01
N ARG A 76 54.39 -12.23 -1.92
CA ARG A 76 53.79 -11.63 -3.12
C ARG A 76 53.52 -12.64 -4.26
N GLY A 77 52.40 -12.42 -4.95
CA GLY A 77 52.37 -12.21 -6.41
C GLY A 77 52.15 -13.42 -7.33
N MET A 78 50.98 -13.52 -7.95
CA MET A 78 50.83 -13.64 -9.41
C MET A 78 49.35 -13.52 -9.83
N GLU A 79 49.11 -12.64 -10.79
CA GLU A 79 47.81 -12.31 -11.38
C GLU A 79 47.28 -13.46 -12.23
N THR A 80 45.97 -13.75 -12.11
CA THR A 80 45.19 -14.34 -13.20
C THR A 80 43.83 -13.67 -13.27
N THR A 81 43.56 -13.04 -14.41
CA THR A 81 42.32 -12.38 -14.80
C THR A 81 41.23 -13.40 -15.11
N ARG A 82 40.05 -13.27 -14.48
CA ARG A 82 38.73 -13.61 -15.05
C ARG A 82 37.64 -12.99 -14.18
N GLY A 83 36.85 -12.10 -14.79
CA GLY A 83 35.81 -11.32 -14.14
C GLY A 83 34.66 -12.19 -13.65
N MET A 84 34.48 -12.19 -12.33
CA MET A 84 33.26 -12.53 -11.63
C MET A 84 33.00 -11.35 -10.70
N GLU A 85 32.08 -10.46 -11.07
CA GLU A 85 31.56 -9.48 -10.12
C GLU A 85 30.59 -10.19 -9.17
N THR A 86 31.17 -10.65 -8.07
CA THR A 86 30.47 -10.93 -6.82
C THR A 86 29.72 -9.68 -6.38
N THR A 87 28.44 -9.84 -6.06
CA THR A 87 27.61 -8.92 -5.29
C THR A 87 28.32 -8.54 -4.00
N ARG A 88 29.03 -7.40 -4.03
CA ARG A 88 29.61 -6.79 -2.83
C ARG A 88 28.47 -6.45 -1.89
N GLY A 89 28.61 -6.96 -0.66
CA GLY A 89 27.73 -6.66 0.44
C GLY A 89 27.58 -5.16 0.64
N MET A 90 26.37 -4.77 1.03
CA MET A 90 26.17 -3.57 1.83
C MET A 90 27.11 -3.66 3.03
N GLU A 91 28.25 -2.99 2.93
CA GLU A 91 29.01 -2.61 4.11
C GLU A 91 28.05 -1.81 5.00
N THR A 92 27.85 -2.34 6.20
CA THR A 92 27.24 -1.63 7.32
C THR A 92 27.84 -0.23 7.38
N THR A 93 27.03 0.76 7.01
CA THR A 93 27.32 2.17 7.27
C THR A 93 27.67 2.29 8.74
N ARG A 94 28.76 3.00 9.05
CA ARG A 94 29.13 3.33 10.42
C ARG A 94 27.90 3.92 11.09
N GLY A 95 27.32 3.17 12.01
CA GLY A 95 26.08 3.53 12.69
C GLY A 95 26.25 4.88 13.36
N VAL A 96 25.45 5.85 12.93
CA VAL A 96 25.11 6.97 13.78
C VAL A 96 24.37 6.35 14.96
N GLU A 97 24.97 6.40 16.16
CA GLU A 97 24.29 5.91 17.36
C GLU A 97 22.94 6.64 17.48
N PRO A 98 21.82 5.92 17.61
CA PRO A 98 20.53 6.56 17.81
C PRO A 98 20.62 7.48 19.04
N SER A 99 20.03 8.67 18.93
CA SER A 99 19.84 9.55 20.08
C SER A 99 19.22 8.74 21.23
N ARG A 100 19.70 8.95 22.46
CA ARG A 100 19.23 8.23 23.65
C ARG A 100 17.68 8.20 23.67
N GLY A 101 17.09 7.03 23.42
CA GLY A 101 15.64 6.81 23.52
C GLY A 101 14.91 6.31 22.28
N VAL A 102 15.56 6.19 21.11
CA VAL A 102 14.93 5.62 19.91
C VAL A 102 15.38 4.18 19.69
N GLU A 103 14.50 3.22 20.02
CA GLU A 103 14.74 1.80 19.81
C GLU A 103 14.35 1.36 18.39
N PRO A 104 15.10 0.43 17.76
CA PRO A 104 14.70 -0.17 16.49
C PRO A 104 13.42 -1.01 16.63
N ALA A 105 12.79 -1.32 15.50
CA ALA A 105 11.63 -2.19 15.49
C ALA A 105 11.98 -3.59 16.06
N SER A 106 11.20 -4.06 17.02
CA SER A 106 11.27 -5.43 17.53
C SER A 106 10.03 -6.22 17.14
N VAL A 107 10.17 -7.55 17.01
CA VAL A 107 9.03 -8.43 16.76
C VAL A 107 8.03 -8.44 17.93
N ASP A 108 8.48 -8.09 19.13
CA ASP A 108 7.65 -8.04 20.34
C ASP A 108 6.99 -6.67 20.54
N SER A 109 7.45 -5.63 19.84
CA SER A 109 7.03 -4.23 20.05
C SER A 109 5.89 -3.81 19.11
N LEU A 110 4.71 -4.39 19.30
CA LEU A 110 3.49 -3.98 18.58
C LEU A 110 2.71 -2.93 19.39
N LYS A 111 2.55 -1.73 18.84
CA LYS A 111 1.72 -0.68 19.42
C LYS A 111 0.31 -0.73 18.84
N VAL A 112 -0.68 -1.12 19.64
CA VAL A 112 -2.09 -1.14 19.25
C VAL A 112 -2.74 0.18 19.65
N LEU A 113 -3.31 0.88 18.68
CA LEU A 113 -4.03 2.15 18.88
C LEU A 113 -5.52 1.92 19.10
N TYR A 114 -6.08 0.90 18.46
CA TYR A 114 -7.49 0.57 18.54
C TYR A 114 -7.70 -0.91 18.23
N GLN A 115 -8.64 -1.53 18.93
CA GLN A 115 -9.06 -2.91 18.67
C GLN A 115 -10.57 -3.05 18.89
N SER A 116 -11.24 -3.74 17.98
CA SER A 116 -12.64 -4.12 18.07
C SER A 116 -12.86 -5.51 17.48
N ARG A 117 -14.11 -5.94 17.37
CA ARG A 117 -14.47 -7.20 16.71
C ARG A 117 -14.10 -7.23 15.21
N ASP A 118 -14.09 -6.06 14.57
CA ASP A 118 -13.96 -5.96 13.12
C ASP A 118 -12.59 -5.43 12.68
N TYR A 119 -11.88 -4.71 13.54
CA TYR A 119 -10.64 -4.02 13.18
C TYR A 119 -9.60 -4.08 14.29
N ILE A 120 -8.34 -4.13 13.90
CA ILE A 120 -7.20 -3.74 14.73
C ILE A 120 -6.40 -2.66 14.00
N ILE A 121 -6.09 -1.58 14.71
CA ILE A 121 -5.29 -0.48 14.19
C ILE A 121 -4.03 -0.39 15.02
N VAL A 122 -2.89 -0.34 14.33
CA VAL A 122 -1.57 -0.32 14.94
C VAL A 122 -0.83 0.96 14.57
N ASP A 123 0.07 1.39 15.45
CA ASP A 123 1.09 2.37 15.15
C ASP A 123 2.31 1.61 14.59
N LYS A 124 2.37 1.50 13.26
CA LYS A 124 3.46 0.81 12.57
C LYS A 124 4.77 1.53 12.86
N HIS A 125 5.79 0.79 13.26
CA HIS A 125 7.13 1.35 13.40
C HIS A 125 7.68 1.85 12.05
N TRP A 126 8.67 2.73 12.09
CA TRP A 126 9.49 3.04 10.92
C TRP A 126 10.44 1.87 10.63
N ASP A 127 10.90 1.78 9.39
CA ASP A 127 11.79 0.72 8.89
C ASP A 127 11.34 -0.71 9.25
N ILE A 128 10.04 -0.96 9.06
CA ILE A 128 9.46 -2.30 9.16
C ILE A 128 8.51 -2.54 8.01
N ARG A 129 8.59 -3.72 7.40
CA ARG A 129 7.64 -4.15 6.36
C ARG A 129 6.28 -4.48 6.98
N ILE A 130 5.23 -4.31 6.21
CA ILE A 130 3.89 -4.76 6.61
C ILE A 130 3.86 -6.30 6.64
N ASP A 131 4.24 -6.91 5.53
CA ASP A 131 4.29 -8.36 5.33
C ASP A 131 5.56 -8.76 4.57
N SER A 132 5.85 -10.06 4.56
CA SER A 132 6.90 -10.62 3.73
C SER A 132 6.66 -12.09 3.45
N LYS A 133 7.01 -12.52 2.23
CA LYS A 133 7.06 -13.94 1.84
C LYS A 133 8.38 -14.61 2.23
N MET A 134 9.40 -13.80 2.56
CA MET A 134 10.73 -14.30 2.86
C MET A 134 10.76 -14.82 4.29
N TRP A 135 11.00 -16.13 4.45
CA TRP A 135 11.00 -16.79 5.76
C TRP A 135 11.97 -16.14 6.76
N TYR A 136 13.10 -15.62 6.29
CA TYR A 136 14.13 -14.95 7.08
C TYR A 136 13.80 -13.49 7.45
N GLU A 137 12.80 -12.86 6.83
CA GLU A 137 12.38 -11.50 7.18
C GLU A 137 11.60 -11.54 8.50
N LYS A 138 12.29 -11.35 9.62
CA LYS A 138 11.72 -11.54 10.97
C LYS A 138 10.96 -10.33 11.49
N HIS A 139 11.15 -9.15 10.91
CA HIS A 139 10.58 -7.91 11.41
C HIS A 139 9.51 -7.40 10.45
N THR A 140 8.30 -7.93 10.61
CA THR A 140 7.12 -7.47 9.88
C THR A 140 5.95 -7.23 10.82
N VAL A 141 5.05 -6.32 10.47
CA VAL A 141 3.80 -6.11 11.21
C VAL A 141 2.98 -7.41 11.26
N GLN A 142 2.98 -8.17 10.17
CA GLN A 142 2.37 -9.49 10.09
C GLN A 142 2.91 -10.44 11.18
N LYS A 143 4.22 -10.52 11.37
CA LYS A 143 4.84 -11.36 12.42
C LYS A 143 4.53 -10.84 13.82
N GLN A 144 4.59 -9.52 14.02
CA GLN A 144 4.20 -8.88 15.28
C GLN A 144 2.74 -9.22 15.65
N LEU A 145 1.82 -9.12 14.71
CA LEU A 145 0.41 -9.50 14.89
C LEU A 145 0.24 -10.99 15.17
N GLY A 146 0.90 -11.86 14.40
CA GLY A 146 0.81 -13.31 14.57
C GLY A 146 1.35 -13.81 15.91
N LEU A 147 2.37 -13.16 16.45
CA LEU A 147 2.89 -13.47 17.80
C LEU A 147 1.98 -12.93 18.90
N ARG A 148 1.46 -11.71 18.75
CA ARG A 148 0.68 -11.05 19.80
C ARG A 148 -0.78 -11.49 19.85
N PHE A 149 -1.36 -11.81 18.69
CA PHE A 149 -2.77 -12.14 18.50
C PHE A 149 -2.93 -13.33 17.53
N PRO A 150 -2.38 -14.52 17.85
CA PRO A 150 -2.48 -15.69 16.99
C PRO A 150 -3.94 -16.09 16.68
N GLU A 151 -4.87 -15.80 17.59
CA GLU A 151 -6.30 -16.04 17.44
C GLU A 151 -6.99 -15.16 16.40
N LEU A 152 -6.37 -14.03 16.02
CA LEU A 152 -6.89 -13.12 15.00
C LEU A 152 -6.39 -13.47 13.60
N ALA A 153 -5.49 -14.44 13.46
CA ALA A 153 -5.01 -14.88 12.17
C ALA A 153 -6.15 -15.56 11.38
N ASP A 154 -6.27 -15.19 10.11
CA ASP A 154 -7.24 -15.71 9.15
C ASP A 154 -6.54 -16.70 8.19
N PRO A 155 -6.74 -18.03 8.36
CA PRO A 155 -6.13 -19.04 7.50
C PRO A 155 -6.58 -18.96 6.04
N GLY A 156 -7.71 -18.30 5.77
CA GLY A 156 -8.21 -18.04 4.42
C GLY A 156 -7.50 -16.87 3.73
N THR A 157 -6.45 -16.32 4.35
CA THR A 157 -5.60 -15.29 3.74
C THR A 157 -4.18 -15.77 3.61
N TYR A 158 -3.52 -15.32 2.55
CA TYR A 158 -2.14 -15.70 2.28
C TYR A 158 -1.17 -15.25 3.39
N TYR A 159 -1.40 -14.07 4.01
CA TYR A 159 -0.53 -13.52 5.06
C TYR A 159 -1.09 -13.71 6.48
N GLY A 160 -2.21 -14.38 6.66
CA GLY A 160 -2.89 -14.50 7.95
C GLY A 160 -3.66 -13.25 8.40
N PHE A 161 -3.52 -12.10 7.73
CA PHE A 161 -4.20 -10.86 8.10
C PHE A 161 -4.67 -10.08 6.88
N ARG A 162 -5.73 -9.27 7.04
CA ARG A 162 -6.31 -8.45 5.98
C ARG A 162 -5.90 -6.99 6.15
N PHE A 163 -4.71 -6.65 5.64
CA PHE A 163 -4.24 -5.27 5.59
C PHE A 163 -5.12 -4.45 4.65
N CYS A 164 -5.76 -3.40 5.17
CA CYS A 164 -6.77 -2.63 4.42
C CYS A 164 -6.16 -1.58 3.49
N HIS A 165 -4.92 -1.18 3.76
CA HIS A 165 -4.14 -0.25 2.96
C HIS A 165 -2.65 -0.49 3.23
N GLN A 166 -1.79 0.21 2.51
CA GLN A 166 -0.34 0.12 2.65
C GLN A 166 0.25 1.39 3.25
N LEU A 167 1.45 1.23 3.81
CA LEU A 167 2.41 2.26 4.20
C LEU A 167 3.77 1.79 3.71
N ASP A 168 4.60 2.73 3.26
CA ASP A 168 5.98 2.42 2.87
C ASP A 168 6.76 1.82 4.05
N TYR A 169 7.82 1.07 3.74
CA TYR A 169 8.73 0.46 4.73
C TYR A 169 9.18 1.49 5.78
N SER A 170 9.72 2.63 5.33
CA SER A 170 10.27 3.67 6.22
C SER A 170 9.23 4.59 6.85
N THR A 171 7.97 4.55 6.38
CA THR A 171 6.89 5.36 6.93
C THR A 171 6.31 4.71 8.18
N SER A 172 6.29 5.41 9.30
CA SER A 172 5.60 4.94 10.53
C SER A 172 4.14 5.37 10.57
N GLY A 173 3.38 4.88 11.54
CA GLY A 173 2.07 5.43 11.92
C GLY A 173 0.90 4.50 11.68
N VAL A 174 -0.30 5.08 11.65
CA VAL A 174 -1.59 4.39 11.65
C VAL A 174 -1.72 3.42 10.47
N LEU A 175 -1.86 2.13 10.79
CA LEU A 175 -2.14 1.05 9.84
C LEU A 175 -3.38 0.27 10.28
N CYS A 176 -4.39 0.19 9.42
CA CYS A 176 -5.64 -0.52 9.68
C CYS A 176 -5.64 -1.94 9.11
N VAL A 177 -6.00 -2.91 9.95
CA VAL A 177 -6.16 -4.32 9.60
C VAL A 177 -7.59 -4.75 9.91
N ALA A 178 -8.27 -5.33 8.94
CA ALA A 178 -9.59 -5.91 9.13
C ALA A 178 -9.48 -7.34 9.68
N LEU A 179 -10.36 -7.68 10.61
CA LEU A 179 -10.39 -9.00 11.26
C LEU A 179 -11.36 -9.98 10.59
N ASN A 180 -12.11 -9.51 9.58
CA ASN A 180 -12.99 -10.36 8.77
C ASN A 180 -13.22 -9.76 7.38
N LYS A 181 -13.73 -10.60 6.46
CA LYS A 181 -13.96 -10.22 5.04
C LYS A 181 -14.95 -9.07 4.87
N ALA A 182 -16.01 -9.02 5.69
CA ALA A 182 -17.00 -7.95 5.62
C ALA A 182 -16.40 -6.59 6.04
N ALA A 183 -15.62 -6.59 7.12
CA ALA A 183 -14.87 -5.43 7.58
C ALA A 183 -13.87 -4.93 6.52
N ALA A 184 -13.12 -5.84 5.90
CA ALA A 184 -12.20 -5.52 4.82
C ALA A 184 -12.93 -4.86 3.64
N GLY A 185 -14.09 -5.39 3.24
CA GLY A 185 -14.91 -4.83 2.17
C GLY A 185 -15.38 -3.40 2.45
N ARG A 186 -15.84 -3.11 3.67
CA ARG A 186 -16.27 -1.75 4.05
C ARG A 186 -15.13 -0.75 3.98
N VAL A 187 -13.95 -1.12 4.46
CA VAL A 187 -12.77 -0.24 4.42
C VAL A 187 -12.26 -0.07 2.99
N TYR A 188 -12.24 -1.14 2.19
CA TYR A 188 -11.91 -1.08 0.77
C TYR A 188 -12.75 -0.03 0.04
N HIS A 189 -14.08 -0.02 0.25
CA HIS A 189 -14.95 0.99 -0.34
C HIS A 189 -14.62 2.42 0.12
N CYS A 190 -14.22 2.62 1.39
CA CYS A 190 -13.81 3.95 1.86
C CYS A 190 -12.59 4.48 1.10
N PHE A 191 -11.61 3.61 0.78
CA PHE A 191 -10.45 4.00 -0.02
C PHE A 191 -10.79 4.14 -1.51
N LYS A 192 -11.53 3.18 -2.08
CA LYS A 192 -11.96 3.19 -3.49
C LYS A 192 -12.74 4.44 -3.84
N ASP A 193 -13.70 4.80 -2.98
CA ASP A 193 -14.57 5.96 -3.16
C ASP A 193 -13.93 7.27 -2.68
N ARG A 194 -12.66 7.25 -2.25
CA ARG A 194 -11.90 8.41 -1.73
C ARG A 194 -12.55 9.12 -0.54
N ARG A 195 -13.33 8.40 0.26
CA ARG A 195 -13.98 8.87 1.49
C ARG A 195 -13.05 8.80 2.70
N ALA A 196 -12.05 7.93 2.67
CA ALA A 196 -11.03 7.87 3.71
C ALA A 196 -10.26 9.19 3.81
N THR A 197 -10.17 9.74 5.02
CA THR A 197 -9.33 10.91 5.32
C THR A 197 -8.05 10.44 5.98
N LYS A 198 -6.92 10.84 5.40
CA LYS A 198 -5.58 10.47 5.85
C LYS A 198 -4.80 11.75 6.14
N VAL A 199 -4.16 11.83 7.29
CA VAL A 199 -3.30 12.94 7.69
C VAL A 199 -1.94 12.38 8.06
N TYR A 200 -0.91 12.98 7.48
CA TYR A 200 0.48 12.65 7.76
C TYR A 200 1.16 13.87 8.36
N LEU A 201 2.11 13.62 9.26
CA LEU A 201 3.08 14.61 9.69
C LEU A 201 4.38 14.35 8.97
N ALA A 202 5.11 15.42 8.64
CA ALA A 202 6.46 15.32 8.14
C ALA A 202 7.35 16.47 8.61
N LEU A 203 8.64 16.21 8.71
CA LEU A 203 9.67 17.25 8.64
C LEU A 203 10.21 17.27 7.21
N VAL A 204 10.15 18.43 6.56
CA VAL A 204 10.67 18.64 5.20
C VAL A 204 11.84 19.61 5.22
N ARG A 205 12.81 19.40 4.33
CA ARG A 205 13.99 20.26 4.20
C ARG A 205 13.62 21.67 3.74
N SER A 206 14.39 22.64 4.21
CA SER A 206 14.20 24.08 3.95
C SER A 206 12.93 24.66 4.58
N TRP A 207 12.80 25.98 4.50
CA TRP A 207 11.58 26.69 4.92
C TRP A 207 10.59 26.78 3.78
N VAL A 208 9.40 26.21 3.96
CA VAL A 208 8.29 26.33 3.00
C VAL A 208 7.68 27.74 3.14
N GLU A 209 7.72 28.53 2.07
CA GLU A 209 7.23 29.91 2.11
C GLU A 209 5.71 29.97 2.18
N GLU A 210 5.01 29.16 1.37
CA GLU A 210 3.55 29.09 1.38
C GLU A 210 3.02 28.27 2.55
N GLU A 211 2.30 28.92 3.45
CA GLU A 211 1.72 28.26 4.64
C GLU A 211 0.71 27.15 4.29
N LYS A 212 0.13 27.19 3.09
CA LYS A 212 -0.74 26.15 2.53
C LYS A 212 -0.44 26.00 1.05
N MET A 213 -0.26 24.76 0.59
CA MET A 213 0.07 24.44 -0.79
C MET A 213 -0.76 23.25 -1.28
N THR A 214 -1.27 23.34 -2.50
CA THR A 214 -1.82 22.17 -3.22
C THR A 214 -0.76 21.71 -4.21
N ILE A 215 -0.43 20.42 -4.17
CA ILE A 215 0.54 19.79 -5.07
C ILE A 215 -0.19 18.74 -5.90
N ASP A 216 -0.27 18.93 -7.21
CA ASP A 216 -1.10 18.16 -8.14
C ASP A 216 -0.33 17.57 -9.33
N PHE A 217 0.99 17.41 -9.20
CA PHE A 217 1.82 16.72 -10.19
C PHE A 217 1.35 15.26 -10.39
N PRO A 218 1.02 14.83 -11.62
CA PRO A 218 0.77 13.42 -11.89
C PRO A 218 2.04 12.59 -11.66
N ILE A 219 1.90 11.38 -11.10
CA ILE A 219 3.03 10.51 -10.73
C ILE A 219 3.01 9.23 -11.54
N GLY A 220 4.14 8.94 -12.20
CA GLY A 220 4.43 7.73 -12.95
C GLY A 220 5.53 6.88 -12.32
N GLU A 221 5.78 5.72 -12.92
CA GLU A 221 6.94 4.88 -12.60
C GLU A 221 8.18 5.46 -13.28
N ASN A 222 9.31 5.44 -12.59
CA ASN A 222 10.58 5.85 -13.19
C ASN A 222 11.22 4.61 -13.84
N THR A 223 11.48 4.65 -15.15
CA THR A 223 12.09 3.53 -15.89
C THR A 223 13.57 3.74 -16.19
N THR A 224 14.17 4.85 -15.73
CA THR A 224 15.61 5.09 -15.82
C THR A 224 16.38 4.02 -15.04
N GLU A 225 17.47 3.53 -15.63
CA GLU A 225 18.34 2.54 -15.00
C GLU A 225 18.81 2.98 -13.61
N GLY A 226 18.75 2.07 -12.63
CA GLY A 226 19.05 2.36 -11.22
C GLY A 226 17.93 3.09 -10.45
N ARG A 227 16.85 3.54 -11.13
CA ARG A 227 15.70 4.20 -10.51
C ARG A 227 14.37 3.48 -10.75
N THR A 228 14.40 2.26 -11.29
CA THR A 228 13.22 1.44 -11.65
C THR A 228 12.26 1.12 -10.51
N HIS A 229 12.71 1.26 -9.26
CA HIS A 229 11.87 1.09 -8.06
C HIS A 229 11.35 2.41 -7.47
N MET A 230 11.64 3.53 -8.14
CA MET A 230 11.21 4.87 -7.75
C MET A 230 9.99 5.31 -8.57
N MET A 231 9.31 6.30 -8.04
CA MET A 231 8.23 7.02 -8.71
C MET A 231 8.74 8.40 -9.10
N CYS A 232 8.21 9.01 -10.15
CA CYS A 232 8.59 10.35 -10.58
C CYS A 232 7.40 11.14 -11.11
N ILE A 233 7.53 12.47 -11.15
CA ILE A 233 6.48 13.35 -11.67
C ILE A 233 6.44 13.32 -13.21
N GLN A 234 5.27 13.57 -13.78
CA GLN A 234 5.12 13.73 -15.23
C GLN A 234 6.07 14.81 -15.75
N GLY A 235 6.79 14.51 -16.83
CA GLY A 235 7.73 15.43 -17.48
C GLY A 235 9.20 15.23 -17.10
N THR A 236 9.51 14.40 -16.10
CA THR A 236 10.88 13.93 -15.87
C THR A 236 11.25 12.82 -16.85
N ASP A 237 12.55 12.68 -17.12
CA ASP A 237 13.06 11.57 -17.92
C ASP A 237 12.70 10.21 -17.29
N GLY A 238 12.37 9.24 -18.15
CA GLY A 238 11.94 7.90 -17.74
C GLY A 238 10.56 7.82 -17.04
N CYS A 239 9.74 8.87 -17.05
CA CYS A 239 8.42 8.83 -16.40
C CYS A 239 7.36 8.13 -17.26
N GLU A 240 6.90 6.96 -16.81
CA GLU A 240 5.88 6.16 -17.50
C GLU A 240 4.56 6.03 -16.73
N ASN A 241 3.46 5.97 -17.48
CA ASN A 241 2.09 5.80 -16.95
C ASN A 241 1.73 6.77 -15.80
N PRO A 242 1.89 8.10 -15.97
CA PRO A 242 1.58 9.06 -14.93
C PRO A 242 0.08 9.07 -14.64
N LYS A 243 -0.28 8.96 -13.36
CA LYS A 243 -1.66 9.02 -12.88
C LYS A 243 -1.91 10.33 -12.13
N PRO A 244 -3.08 10.97 -12.29
CA PRO A 244 -3.41 12.18 -11.54
C PRO A 244 -3.28 11.96 -10.03
N CYS A 245 -2.46 12.78 -9.39
CA CYS A 245 -2.20 12.74 -7.96
C CYS A 245 -2.46 14.12 -7.37
N ARG A 246 -2.94 14.17 -6.12
CA ARG A 246 -3.15 15.44 -5.42
C ARG A 246 -2.88 15.28 -3.93
N SER A 247 -2.10 16.19 -3.39
CA SER A 247 -1.76 16.31 -1.97
C SER A 247 -1.98 17.75 -1.51
N GLN A 248 -2.45 17.93 -0.28
CA GLN A 248 -2.45 19.25 0.37
C GLN A 248 -1.36 19.28 1.45
N LEU A 249 -0.58 20.34 1.48
CA LEU A 249 0.44 20.63 2.49
C LEU A 249 -0.02 21.84 3.30
N THR A 250 0.08 21.74 4.63
CA THR A 250 -0.14 22.87 5.55
C THR A 250 1.03 22.97 6.51
N VAL A 251 1.65 24.15 6.58
CA VAL A 251 2.76 24.41 7.50
C VAL A 251 2.24 24.51 8.94
N LEU A 252 2.93 23.79 9.83
CA LEU A 252 2.71 23.82 11.27
C LEU A 252 3.75 24.67 11.98
N GLU A 253 5.03 24.34 11.79
CA GLU A 253 6.15 24.92 12.52
C GLU A 253 7.38 25.06 11.62
N TYR A 254 8.18 26.09 11.87
CA TYR A 254 9.53 26.24 11.32
C TYR A 254 10.54 25.97 12.41
N GLY A 255 11.67 25.39 12.04
CA GLY A 255 12.79 25.19 12.94
C GLY A 255 14.03 24.68 12.22
N ASP A 256 14.86 23.96 12.97
CA ASP A 256 16.03 23.27 12.45
C ASP A 256 16.07 21.80 12.88
N TYR A 257 16.71 20.97 12.06
CA TYR A 257 17.03 19.58 12.35
C TYR A 257 18.53 19.38 12.14
N ASP A 258 19.27 19.08 13.20
CA ASP A 258 20.75 19.01 13.18
C ASP A 258 21.42 20.30 12.63
N GLY A 259 20.79 21.46 12.84
CA GLY A 259 21.30 22.76 12.40
C GLY A 259 20.89 23.17 10.99
N ASP A 260 20.26 22.28 10.22
CA ASP A 260 19.71 22.61 8.90
C ASP A 260 18.26 23.10 9.02
N PRO A 261 17.84 24.11 8.22
CA PRO A 261 16.47 24.59 8.24
C PRO A 261 15.50 23.50 7.78
N VAL A 262 14.41 23.33 8.54
CA VAL A 262 13.32 22.40 8.20
C VAL A 262 11.96 23.01 8.54
N THR A 263 10.92 22.49 7.89
CA THR A 263 9.53 22.83 8.16
C THR A 263 8.77 21.60 8.61
N LYS A 264 8.03 21.69 9.71
CA LYS A 264 7.05 20.68 10.11
C LYS A 264 5.73 20.97 9.42
N VAL A 265 5.18 19.95 8.76
CA VAL A 265 3.99 20.08 7.91
C VAL A 265 2.96 18.98 8.20
N VAL A 266 1.70 19.32 7.98
CA VAL A 266 0.62 18.36 7.73
C VAL A 266 0.54 18.10 6.24
N LEU A 267 0.48 16.82 5.86
CA LEU A 267 0.25 16.36 4.50
C LEU A 267 -1.06 15.56 4.44
N GLN A 268 -1.97 15.96 3.54
CA GLN A 268 -3.22 15.25 3.27
C GLN A 268 -3.22 14.74 1.81
N PRO A 269 -2.93 13.45 1.58
CA PRO A 269 -3.04 12.87 0.24
C PRO A 269 -4.51 12.61 -0.11
N LEU A 270 -5.02 13.31 -1.13
CA LEU A 270 -6.38 13.12 -1.67
C LEU A 270 -6.47 11.94 -2.64
N THR A 271 -5.31 11.50 -3.15
CA THR A 271 -5.11 10.27 -3.92
C THR A 271 -4.22 9.29 -3.12
N GLY A 272 -3.74 8.21 -3.75
CA GLY A 272 -2.93 7.19 -3.07
C GLY A 272 -1.98 6.46 -4.00
N ARG A 273 -1.13 7.19 -4.73
CA ARG A 273 -0.06 6.59 -5.53
C ARG A 273 1.11 6.19 -4.62
N THR A 274 1.87 5.17 -5.03
CA THR A 274 3.12 4.77 -4.38
C THR A 274 4.02 5.98 -4.18
N HIS A 275 4.62 6.11 -2.98
CA HIS A 275 5.52 7.19 -2.60
C HIS A 275 4.99 8.62 -2.83
N GLN A 276 3.67 8.82 -3.01
CA GLN A 276 3.10 10.08 -3.48
C GLN A 276 3.57 11.31 -2.70
N LEU A 277 3.53 11.23 -1.36
CA LEU A 277 3.93 12.35 -0.50
C LEU A 277 5.43 12.68 -0.64
N ARG A 278 6.26 11.64 -0.73
CA ARG A 278 7.72 11.75 -0.85
C ARG A 278 8.10 12.43 -2.16
N VAL A 279 7.55 11.96 -3.27
CA VAL A 279 7.72 12.55 -4.61
C VAL A 279 7.19 13.98 -4.67
N HIS A 280 5.98 14.24 -4.15
CA HIS A 280 5.42 15.59 -4.17
C HIS A 280 6.26 16.58 -3.37
N CYS A 281 6.73 16.20 -2.19
CA CYS A 281 7.61 17.01 -1.35
C CYS A 281 8.94 17.32 -2.05
N GLU A 282 9.58 16.30 -2.66
CA GLU A 282 10.79 16.50 -3.46
C GLU A 282 10.54 17.41 -4.68
N ALA A 283 9.46 17.19 -5.41
CA ALA A 283 9.11 17.97 -6.60
C ALA A 283 8.88 19.47 -6.33
N VAL A 284 8.45 19.84 -5.12
CA VAL A 284 8.30 21.25 -4.71
C VAL A 284 9.55 21.81 -4.02
N GLY A 285 10.68 21.08 -4.06
CA GLY A 285 11.96 21.54 -3.50
C GLY A 285 12.12 21.34 -1.99
N HIS A 286 11.21 20.58 -1.36
CA HIS A 286 11.17 20.36 0.08
C HIS A 286 11.14 18.85 0.40
N PRO A 287 12.20 18.09 0.08
CA PRO A 287 12.24 16.65 0.32
C PRO A 287 12.07 16.34 1.81
N ILE A 288 11.49 15.18 2.10
CA ILE A 288 11.28 14.72 3.48
C ILE A 288 12.64 14.42 4.12
N VAL A 289 12.84 14.92 5.34
CA VAL A 289 14.07 14.69 6.10
C VAL A 289 14.30 13.19 6.30
N GLY A 290 15.49 12.71 5.96
CA GLY A 290 15.86 11.29 6.09
C GLY A 290 15.30 10.38 5.00
N ASP A 291 14.71 10.92 3.92
CA ASP A 291 14.28 10.12 2.78
C ASP A 291 15.47 9.72 1.90
N HIS A 292 16.05 8.57 2.18
CA HIS A 292 17.20 8.05 1.44
C HIS A 292 16.93 7.86 -0.06
N THR A 293 15.71 7.54 -0.47
CA THR A 293 15.41 7.23 -1.87
C THR A 293 15.36 8.49 -2.73
N TYR A 294 14.63 9.50 -2.27
CA TYR A 294 14.39 10.71 -3.05
C TYR A 294 15.45 11.79 -2.87
N SER A 295 16.24 11.72 -1.79
CA SER A 295 17.48 12.51 -1.65
C SER A 295 18.68 11.87 -2.37
N LEU A 296 18.51 10.75 -3.07
CA LEU A 296 19.60 10.01 -3.72
C LEU A 296 20.77 9.66 -2.77
N GLY A 297 20.45 9.40 -1.49
CA GLY A 297 21.41 9.06 -0.45
C GLY A 297 22.07 10.25 0.25
N GLU A 298 21.83 11.49 -0.19
CA GLU A 298 22.43 12.69 0.40
C GLU A 298 21.91 12.96 1.82
N ASP A 299 20.63 12.63 2.09
CA ASP A 299 19.99 12.86 3.39
C ASP A 299 19.96 11.58 4.26
N SER A 300 21.14 11.03 4.56
CA SER A 300 21.30 9.76 5.30
C SER A 300 21.67 9.92 6.79
N ALA A 301 21.92 11.13 7.26
CA ALA A 301 22.26 11.42 8.66
C ALA A 301 21.10 11.26 9.67
N PRO A 302 19.83 11.58 9.32
CA PRO A 302 18.69 11.28 10.19
C PRO A 302 18.55 9.77 10.44
N TYR A 303 18.15 9.38 11.64
CA TYR A 303 18.04 7.96 12.02
C TYR A 303 16.89 7.21 11.32
N ARG A 304 16.00 7.95 10.66
CA ARG A 304 14.81 7.46 9.99
C ARG A 304 14.29 8.51 9.01
N MET A 305 13.37 8.10 8.14
CA MET A 305 12.54 9.03 7.39
C MET A 305 11.50 9.70 8.29
N MET A 306 11.42 11.03 8.22
CA MET A 306 10.51 11.87 8.99
C MET A 306 9.15 12.00 8.32
N LEU A 307 8.52 10.86 8.02
CA LEU A 307 7.14 10.77 7.57
C LEU A 307 6.34 9.83 8.48
N HIS A 308 5.21 10.32 8.97
CA HIS A 308 4.38 9.59 9.93
C HIS A 308 2.90 9.71 9.56
N ALA A 309 2.23 8.57 9.37
CA ALA A 309 0.78 8.49 9.21
C ALA A 309 0.11 8.77 10.55
N HIS A 310 -0.20 10.04 10.81
CA HIS A 310 -0.70 10.51 12.09
C HIS A 310 -2.16 10.12 12.33
N LEU A 311 -3.04 10.30 11.34
CA LEU A 311 -4.47 10.02 11.52
C LEU A 311 -5.08 9.34 10.29
N LEU A 312 -5.91 8.34 10.58
CA LEU A 312 -6.83 7.71 9.64
C LEU A 312 -8.26 7.89 10.15
N HIS A 313 -9.10 8.48 9.33
CA HIS A 313 -10.53 8.59 9.55
C HIS A 313 -11.29 7.89 8.41
N LEU A 314 -12.12 6.93 8.78
CA LEU A 314 -12.96 6.14 7.89
C LEU A 314 -14.44 6.39 8.27
N PRO A 315 -15.23 7.01 7.38
CA PRO A 315 -16.63 7.32 7.63
C PRO A 315 -17.51 6.07 7.47
N LEU A 316 -17.26 5.09 8.34
CA LEU A 316 -18.02 3.86 8.42
C LEU A 316 -19.36 4.10 9.13
N GLU A 317 -20.35 3.27 8.80
CA GLU A 317 -21.63 3.23 9.48
C GLU A 317 -21.75 1.95 10.34
N PRO A 318 -22.43 2.00 11.49
CA PRO A 318 -23.14 3.15 12.06
C PRO A 318 -22.22 4.18 12.75
N LEU A 319 -20.96 3.82 13.00
CA LEU A 319 -19.98 4.65 13.72
C LEU A 319 -18.70 4.79 12.88
N PRO A 320 -18.16 6.01 12.74
CA PRO A 320 -16.90 6.22 12.05
C PRO A 320 -15.76 5.55 12.82
N LEU A 321 -14.79 5.02 12.08
CA LEU A 321 -13.56 4.48 12.63
C LEU A 321 -12.47 5.53 12.49
N GLN A 322 -11.96 6.02 13.62
CA GLN A 322 -10.89 7.00 13.66
C GLN A 322 -9.81 6.54 14.63
N ALA A 323 -8.56 6.67 14.20
CA ALA A 323 -7.40 6.45 15.04
C ALA A 323 -6.34 7.51 14.74
N ALA A 324 -5.67 7.96 15.80
CA ALA A 324 -4.53 8.86 15.74
C ALA A 324 -3.34 8.22 16.47
N ALA A 325 -2.18 8.23 15.82
CA ALA A 325 -0.91 7.91 16.45
C ALA A 325 -0.29 9.19 17.05
N PRO A 326 0.43 9.11 18.19
CA PRO A 326 1.09 10.28 18.77
C PRO A 326 2.08 10.92 17.80
N ASP A 327 2.23 12.25 17.84
CA ASP A 327 3.22 12.97 17.05
C ASP A 327 4.66 12.58 17.46
N PRO A 328 5.44 11.91 16.59
CA PRO A 328 6.80 11.51 16.91
C PRO A 328 7.82 12.64 16.71
N PHE A 329 7.45 13.74 16.04
CA PHE A 329 8.36 14.83 15.67
C PHE A 329 8.27 15.97 16.69
N THR A 330 8.67 15.64 17.92
CA THR A 330 8.70 16.57 19.05
C THR A 330 10.10 16.56 19.68
N THR A 331 10.54 17.71 20.20
CA THR A 331 11.87 17.84 20.83
C THR A 331 12.13 16.83 21.96
N PRO A 332 11.14 16.44 22.80
CA PRO A 332 11.36 15.40 23.80
C PRO A 332 11.64 14.01 23.20
N THR A 333 11.06 13.68 22.04
CA THR A 333 11.27 12.40 21.35
C THR A 333 12.57 12.41 20.54
N ASP A 334 12.84 13.51 19.85
CA ASP A 334 14.07 13.71 19.09
C ASP A 334 14.64 15.12 19.33
N PRO A 335 15.70 15.26 20.15
CA PRO A 335 16.26 16.56 20.52
C PRO A 335 16.97 17.27 19.35
N ARG A 336 17.15 16.59 18.21
CA ARG A 336 17.67 17.19 16.99
C ARG A 336 16.67 18.13 16.33
N TRP A 337 15.38 17.87 16.50
CA TRP A 337 14.33 18.78 16.06
C TRP A 337 14.17 19.93 17.06
N ARG A 338 14.46 21.15 16.59
CA ARG A 338 14.40 22.39 17.36
C ARG A 338 13.35 23.32 16.73
N PRO A 339 12.10 23.30 17.19
CA PRO A 339 11.08 24.24 16.72
C PRO A 339 11.45 25.66 17.13
N GLN A 340 11.30 26.61 16.20
CA GLN A 340 11.64 28.03 16.40
C GLN A 340 10.41 28.92 16.28
N ARG A 341 9.50 28.63 15.34
CA ARG A 341 8.27 29.40 15.11
C ARG A 341 7.10 28.44 14.85
N CYS A 342 6.08 28.50 15.70
CA CYS A 342 4.84 27.74 15.53
C CYS A 342 3.78 28.64 14.88
N LEU A 343 3.14 28.14 13.82
CA LEU A 343 2.02 28.79 13.13
C LEU A 343 0.67 28.19 13.53
N ARG A 344 0.61 26.87 13.67
CA ARG A 344 -0.61 26.10 13.90
C ARG A 344 -0.31 24.86 14.71
N THR A 345 -1.30 24.39 15.46
CA THR A 345 -1.24 23.09 16.13
C THR A 345 -1.69 21.97 15.20
N VAL A 346 -1.21 20.74 15.44
CA VAL A 346 -1.65 19.55 14.70
C VAL A 346 -3.15 19.37 14.87
N GLU A 347 -3.63 19.48 16.11
CA GLU A 347 -5.02 19.29 16.50
C GLU A 347 -5.95 20.26 15.77
N GLY A 348 -5.59 21.55 15.70
CA GLY A 348 -6.43 22.56 15.05
C GLY A 348 -6.52 22.36 13.53
N VAL A 349 -5.44 21.92 12.88
CA VAL A 349 -5.46 21.57 11.46
C VAL A 349 -6.31 20.32 11.22
N VAL A 350 -6.15 19.28 12.04
CA VAL A 350 -6.91 18.03 11.95
C VAL A 350 -8.41 18.28 12.16
N GLU A 351 -8.79 19.05 13.18
CA GLU A 351 -10.19 19.42 13.45
C GLU A 351 -10.81 20.12 12.24
N THR A 352 -10.16 21.17 11.73
CA THR A 352 -10.62 21.91 10.54
C THR A 352 -10.78 20.99 9.32
N LEU A 353 -9.84 20.05 9.11
CA LEU A 353 -9.90 19.10 8.01
C LEU A 353 -11.09 18.15 8.14
N LEU A 354 -11.34 17.59 9.33
CA LEU A 354 -12.45 16.67 9.58
C LEU A 354 -13.81 17.38 9.47
N GLU A 355 -13.92 18.62 9.94
CA GLU A 355 -15.13 19.44 9.78
C GLU A 355 -15.45 19.69 8.31
N HIS A 356 -14.45 20.06 7.52
CA HIS A 356 -14.60 20.27 6.08
C HIS A 356 -15.07 19.00 5.39
N ARG A 357 -14.44 17.85 5.70
CA ARG A 357 -14.83 16.55 5.15
C ARG A 357 -16.24 16.14 5.54
N ALA A 358 -16.63 16.35 6.78
CA ALA A 358 -17.99 16.08 7.24
C ALA A 358 -19.02 16.99 6.53
N ALA A 359 -18.66 18.23 6.20
CA ALA A 359 -19.52 19.15 5.44
C ALA A 359 -19.66 18.73 3.97
N GLU A 360 -18.56 18.30 3.33
CA GLU A 360 -18.58 17.73 1.97
C GLU A 360 -19.50 16.50 1.92
N GLU A 361 -19.35 15.56 2.87
CA GLU A 361 -20.16 14.34 2.92
C GLU A 361 -21.66 14.63 3.14
N ARG A 362 -22.00 15.63 3.96
CA ARG A 362 -23.40 16.05 4.15
C ARG A 362 -23.98 16.57 2.85
N THR A 363 -23.25 17.43 2.15
CA THR A 363 -23.65 17.99 0.85
C THR A 363 -23.86 16.87 -0.18
N GLU A 364 -22.90 15.95 -0.31
CA GLU A 364 -23.01 14.82 -1.24
C GLU A 364 -24.21 13.90 -0.94
N ARG A 365 -24.47 13.64 0.35
CA ARG A 365 -25.63 12.84 0.78
C ARG A 365 -26.96 13.52 0.43
N GLU A 366 -27.05 14.83 0.65
CA GLU A 366 -28.24 15.62 0.30
C GLU A 366 -28.48 15.64 -1.21
N GLU A 367 -27.42 15.82 -2.01
CA GLU A 367 -27.51 15.77 -3.47
C GLU A 367 -27.95 14.39 -3.97
N LYS A 368 -27.37 13.31 -3.45
CA LYS A 368 -27.76 11.93 -3.78
C LYS A 368 -29.22 11.67 -3.44
N ARG A 369 -29.69 12.12 -2.26
CA ARG A 369 -31.11 12.00 -1.86
C ARG A 369 -32.02 12.75 -2.83
N ARG A 370 -31.68 13.99 -3.18
CA ARG A 370 -32.43 14.81 -4.14
C ARG A 370 -32.52 14.15 -5.51
N GLN A 371 -31.40 13.63 -6.04
CA GLN A 371 -31.36 12.91 -7.32
C GLN A 371 -32.20 11.62 -7.27
N GLN A 372 -32.19 10.89 -6.16
CA GLN A 372 -32.99 9.68 -6.00
C GLN A 372 -34.49 9.97 -5.96
N GLU A 373 -34.91 11.03 -5.25
CA GLU A 373 -36.30 11.49 -5.23
C GLU A 373 -36.77 11.94 -6.61
N GLU A 374 -35.92 12.66 -7.35
CA GLU A 374 -36.22 13.09 -8.72
C GLU A 374 -36.37 11.90 -9.67
N ARG A 375 -35.46 10.91 -9.60
CA ARG A 375 -35.57 9.66 -10.36
C ARG A 375 -36.85 8.90 -10.03
N ARG A 376 -37.24 8.84 -8.76
CA ARG A 376 -38.50 8.21 -8.33
C ARG A 376 -39.71 8.93 -8.91
N ARG A 377 -39.73 10.27 -8.86
CA ARG A 377 -40.79 11.10 -9.46
C ARG A 377 -40.89 10.88 -10.97
N GLN A 378 -39.77 10.89 -11.69
CA GLN A 378 -39.75 10.63 -13.14
C GLN A 378 -40.23 9.22 -13.49
N GLN A 379 -39.86 8.20 -12.70
CA GLN A 379 -40.37 6.84 -12.89
C GLN A 379 -41.88 6.73 -12.63
N GLU A 380 -42.39 7.41 -11.60
CA GLU A 380 -43.83 7.47 -11.30
C GLU A 380 -44.60 8.19 -12.42
N GLU A 381 -44.10 9.32 -12.92
CA GLU A 381 -44.70 10.01 -14.06
C GLU A 381 -44.69 9.16 -15.32
N ARG A 382 -43.58 8.47 -15.62
CA ARG A 382 -43.49 7.53 -16.74
C ARG A 382 -44.50 6.38 -16.60
N ARG A 383 -44.66 5.82 -15.40
CA ARG A 383 -45.67 4.79 -15.11
C ARG A 383 -47.09 5.33 -15.27
N LYS A 384 -47.38 6.55 -14.82
CA LYS A 384 -48.68 7.20 -15.03
C LYS A 384 -48.98 7.44 -16.51
N ARG A 385 -48.00 7.91 -17.29
CA ARG A 385 -48.14 8.08 -18.75
C ARG A 385 -48.38 6.75 -19.47
N LEU A 386 -47.70 5.67 -19.05
CA LEU A 386 -47.93 4.34 -19.60
C LEU A 386 -49.31 3.78 -19.23
N ARG A 387 -49.80 4.03 -18.01
CA ARG A 387 -51.16 3.64 -17.59
C ARG A 387 -52.25 4.50 -18.23
N GLY A 388 -51.95 5.76 -18.54
CA GLY A 388 -52.87 6.69 -19.21
C GLY A 388 -52.91 6.57 -20.74
N ARG A 389 -52.03 5.76 -21.35
CA ARG A 389 -52.26 5.21 -22.69
C ARG A 389 -53.31 4.11 -22.56
N GLU A 390 -54.59 4.48 -22.54
CA GLU A 390 -55.62 3.52 -22.92
C GLU A 390 -55.31 3.08 -24.35
N GLU A 391 -55.29 1.76 -24.61
CA GLU A 391 -55.33 1.26 -25.97
C GLU A 391 -56.50 1.92 -26.68
N SER A 392 -56.24 2.53 -27.84
CA SER A 392 -57.31 3.02 -28.72
C SER A 392 -58.33 1.88 -28.94
N GLU A 393 -59.62 2.19 -29.02
CA GLU A 393 -60.65 1.21 -29.40
C GLU A 393 -60.27 0.44 -30.68
N GLU A 394 -59.55 1.09 -31.59
CA GLU A 394 -59.02 0.52 -32.83
C GLU A 394 -57.92 -0.52 -32.59
N GLN A 395 -57.03 -0.27 -31.62
CA GLN A 395 -55.98 -1.21 -31.21
C GLN A 395 -56.57 -2.42 -30.48
N ARG A 396 -57.57 -2.21 -29.62
CA ARG A 396 -58.33 -3.30 -28.99
C ARG A 396 -59.04 -4.16 -30.01
N ARG A 397 -59.64 -3.55 -31.03
CA ARG A 397 -60.38 -4.24 -32.09
C ARG A 397 -59.45 -5.05 -33.01
N MET A 398 -58.29 -4.51 -33.37
CA MET A 398 -57.24 -5.26 -34.09
C MET A 398 -56.73 -6.44 -33.28
N CYS A 399 -56.49 -6.26 -31.97
CA CYS A 399 -56.00 -7.33 -31.10
C CYS A 399 -57.03 -8.47 -30.94
N GLN A 400 -58.32 -8.12 -30.81
CA GLN A 400 -59.41 -9.10 -30.78
C GLN A 400 -59.56 -9.86 -32.10
N GLN A 401 -59.42 -9.17 -33.24
CA GLN A 401 -59.49 -9.77 -34.57
C GLN A 401 -58.32 -10.75 -34.79
N TRP A 402 -57.12 -10.37 -34.36
CA TRP A 402 -55.94 -11.24 -34.42
C TRP A 402 -56.06 -12.46 -33.51
N LEU A 403 -56.61 -12.30 -32.30
CA LEU A 403 -56.88 -13.42 -31.39
C LEU A 403 -57.94 -14.38 -31.93
N SER A 404 -58.98 -13.88 -32.60
CA SER A 404 -60.00 -14.74 -33.23
C SER A 404 -59.43 -15.57 -34.38
N GLU A 405 -58.50 -15.03 -35.16
CA GLU A 405 -57.84 -15.74 -36.26
C GLU A 405 -56.94 -16.90 -35.78
N TRP A 406 -56.49 -16.87 -34.52
CA TRP A 406 -55.66 -17.91 -33.92
C TRP A 406 -56.44 -18.99 -33.16
N THR A 407 -57.70 -18.74 -32.79
CA THR A 407 -58.56 -19.73 -32.12
C THR A 407 -59.33 -20.65 -33.07
N ASP A 408 -59.29 -20.38 -34.38
CA ASP A 408 -60.00 -21.14 -35.41
C ASP A 408 -59.09 -22.15 -36.17
N VAL A 409 -57.99 -22.62 -35.55
CA VAL A 409 -57.11 -23.69 -36.09
C VAL A 409 -57.20 -24.97 -35.28
#